data_AF-A0A1I3R2T7-F1
#
_entry.id   AF-A0A1I3R2T7-F1
#
_cell.length_a   1.000
_cell.length_b   1.000
_cell.length_c   1.000
_cell.angle_alpha   90.00
_cell.angle_beta   90.00
_cell.angle_gamma   90.00
#
_symmetry.space_group_name_H-M   'P 1'
#
loop_
_entity.id
_entity.type
_entity.pdbx_description
1 polymer ?
#
loop_
_entity_poly.entity_id
_entity_poly.type
_entity_poly.pdbx_seq_one_letter_code
_entity_poly.pdbx_strand_id
1 'polypeptide(L)' 'MRPRLLLITLLGLTLGACSAAPVPRYLARPADPDIRVPALAYQSVGAGSATLRPAEPKDWRELNRQVGPRS' A
#
# COMPACT_ATOMS: atom_id res chain seq x y z
N MET A 1 36.85 -25.41 7.75
CA MET A 1 36.51 -24.01 8.08
C MET A 1 36.45 -23.84 9.59
N ARG A 2 36.94 -22.73 10.16
CA ARG A 2 36.94 -22.52 11.62
C ARG A 2 35.50 -22.28 12.11
N PRO A 3 35.00 -22.99 13.13
CA PRO A 3 33.59 -22.92 13.56
C PRO A 3 33.17 -21.51 14.03
N ARG A 4 34.11 -20.74 14.57
CA ARG A 4 33.89 -19.33 14.91
C ARG A 4 33.55 -18.46 13.70
N LEU A 5 34.15 -18.73 12.55
CA LEU A 5 33.88 -17.98 11.33
C LEU A 5 32.46 -18.24 10.83
N LEU A 6 32.02 -19.50 10.88
CA LEU A 6 30.66 -19.90 10.48
C LEU A 6 29.61 -19.22 11.37
N LEU A 7 29.83 -19.17 12.68
CA LEU A 7 28.92 -18.50 13.61
C LEU A 7 28.80 -17.00 13.31
N ILE A 8 29.92 -16.32 13.05
CA ILE A 8 29.94 -14.90 12.72
C ILE A 8 29.20 -14.65 11.40
N THR A 9 29.44 -15.48 10.38
CA THR A 9 28.75 -15.36 9.09
C THR A 9 27.24 -15.57 9.23
N LEU A 10 26.83 -16.60 9.98
CA LEU A 10 25.41 -16.88 10.20
C LEU A 10 24.72 -15.72 10.93
N LEU A 11 25.34 -15.20 11.98
CA LEU A 11 24.82 -14.07 12.74
C LEU A 11 24.73 -12.80 11.88
N GLY A 12 25.72 -12.54 11.03
CA GLY A 12 25.69 -11.43 10.09
C GLY A 12 24.55 -11.52 9.07
N LEU A 13 24.27 -12.73 8.55
CA LEU A 13 23.18 -12.96 7.60
C LEU A 13 21.80 -12.76 8.24
N THR A 14 21.60 -13.27 9.46
CA THR A 14 20.31 -13.11 10.16
C THR A 14 20.03 -11.66 10.53
N LEU A 15 21.05 -10.91 10.94
CA LEU A 15 20.95 -9.47 11.20
C LEU A 15 20.69 -8.67 9.90
N GLY A 16 21.36 -9.03 8.81
CA GLY A 16 21.19 -8.38 7.50
C GLY A 16 19.78 -8.57 6.92
N ALA A 17 19.16 -9.73 7.13
CA ALA A 17 17.81 -10.01 6.66
C ALA A 17 16.72 -9.13 7.30
N CYS A 18 16.96 -8.62 8.52
CA CYS A 18 16.05 -7.72 9.22
C CYS A 18 16.34 -6.23 8.97
N SER A 19 17.38 -5.90 8.20
CA SER A 19 17.73 -4.52 7.90
C SER A 19 16.96 -4.00 6.69
N ALA A 20 16.60 -2.71 6.70
CA ALA A 20 16.01 -2.08 5.53
C ALA A 20 17.02 -2.13 4.38
N ALA A 21 16.59 -2.62 3.22
CA ALA A 21 17.43 -2.59 2.03
C ALA A 21 17.85 -1.14 1.74
N PRO A 22 19.10 -0.90 1.34
CA PRO A 22 19.53 0.43 0.92
C PRO A 22 18.59 0.92 -0.19
N VAL A 23 18.01 2.11 0.00
CA VAL A 23 17.18 2.73 -1.05
C VAL A 23 18.09 2.96 -2.26
N PRO A 24 17.79 2.37 -3.44
CA PRO A 24 18.56 2.62 -4.63
C PRO A 24 18.67 4.11 -4.90
N ARG A 25 19.87 4.58 -5.32
CA ARG A 25 20.14 6.02 -5.49
C ARG A 25 19.12 6.72 -6.40
N TYR A 26 18.60 6.02 -7.42
CA TYR A 26 17.59 6.55 -8.34
C TYR A 26 16.20 6.72 -7.70
N LEU A 27 15.90 6.03 -6.59
CA LEU A 27 14.68 6.21 -5.78
C LEU A 27 14.88 7.24 -4.65
N ALA A 28 16.12 7.45 -4.21
CA ALA A 28 16.43 8.41 -3.16
C ALA A 28 16.59 9.86 -3.67
N ARG A 29 16.88 10.04 -4.96
CA ARG A 29 17.05 11.37 -5.56
C ARG A 29 15.68 12.04 -5.79
N PRO A 30 15.50 13.33 -5.47
CA PRO A 30 14.36 14.10 -5.94
C PRO A 30 14.22 14.02 -7.47
N ALA A 31 13.00 14.18 -7.98
CA ALA A 31 12.82 14.31 -9.43
C ALA A 31 13.65 15.49 -9.97
N ASP A 32 14.31 15.27 -11.10
CA ASP A 32 15.09 16.31 -11.78
C ASP A 32 14.13 17.35 -12.40
N PRO A 33 14.16 18.62 -11.98
CA PRO A 33 13.24 19.64 -12.46
C PRO A 33 13.48 20.04 -13.92
N ASP A 34 14.66 19.73 -14.48
CA ASP A 34 15.02 20.08 -15.86
C ASP A 34 14.53 19.03 -16.87
N ILE A 35 14.06 17.87 -16.39
CA ILE A 35 13.48 16.83 -17.24
C ILE A 35 12.02 17.18 -17.56
N ARG A 36 11.74 17.37 -18.86
CA ARG A 36 10.38 17.59 -19.35
C ARG A 36 9.53 16.33 -19.15
N VAL A 37 8.46 16.47 -18.38
CA VAL A 37 7.41 15.45 -18.24
C VAL A 37 6.19 15.84 -19.08
N PRO A 38 5.43 14.88 -19.64
CA PRO A 38 4.14 15.17 -20.26
C PRO A 38 3.20 15.85 -19.26
N ALA A 39 2.47 16.86 -19.72
CA ALA A 39 1.43 17.48 -18.90
C ALA A 39 0.34 16.45 -18.58
N LEU A 40 0.10 16.21 -17.29
CA LEU A 40 -1.03 15.41 -16.85
C LEU A 40 -2.31 16.22 -17.06
N ALA A 41 -3.17 15.78 -17.99
CA ALA A 41 -4.53 16.28 -18.06
C ALA A 41 -5.39 15.50 -17.07
N TYR A 42 -6.17 16.22 -16.25
CA TYR A 42 -7.19 15.58 -15.41
C TYR A 42 -8.22 14.92 -16.32
N GLN A 43 -8.38 13.60 -16.19
CA GLN A 43 -9.42 12.84 -16.88
C GLN A 43 -10.52 12.49 -15.88
N SER A 44 -11.77 12.75 -16.27
CA SER A 44 -12.91 12.34 -15.46
C SER A 44 -13.01 10.82 -15.44
N VAL A 45 -12.73 10.21 -14.29
CA VAL A 45 -12.93 8.77 -14.06
C VAL A 45 -14.41 8.37 -14.06
N GLY A 46 -15.31 9.36 -13.97
CA GLY A 46 -16.76 9.16 -14.02
C GLY A 46 -17.36 9.27 -15.42
N ALA A 47 -16.58 9.59 -16.45
CA ALA A 47 -17.09 9.66 -17.82
C ALA A 47 -17.60 8.27 -18.25
N GLY A 48 -18.91 8.14 -18.47
CA GLY A 48 -19.58 6.87 -18.78
C GLY A 48 -20.13 6.11 -17.56
N SER A 49 -19.94 6.61 -16.34
CA SER A 49 -20.63 6.06 -15.17
C SER A 49 -22.10 6.49 -15.16
N ALA A 50 -22.99 5.55 -14.82
CA ALA A 50 -24.39 5.89 -14.57
C ALA A 50 -24.47 6.88 -13.40
N THR A 51 -25.40 7.83 -13.47
CA THR A 51 -25.69 8.69 -12.31
C THR A 51 -26.22 7.82 -11.17
N LEU A 52 -25.37 7.53 -10.20
CA LEU A 52 -25.77 6.84 -8.97
C LEU A 52 -26.36 7.88 -8.01
N ARG A 53 -27.61 7.70 -7.62
CA ARG A 53 -28.22 8.44 -6.52
C ARG A 53 -28.13 7.57 -5.25
N PRO A 54 -27.75 8.13 -4.10
CA PRO A 54 -27.88 7.42 -2.84
C PRO A 54 -29.31 6.90 -2.69
N ALA A 55 -29.45 5.62 -2.34
CA ALA A 55 -30.74 5.12 -1.88
C ALA A 55 -31.07 5.78 -0.53
N GLU A 56 -32.36 5.90 -0.22
CA GLU A 56 -32.80 6.36 1.09
C GLU A 56 -32.21 5.49 2.21
N PRO A 57 -31.87 6.07 3.38
CA PRO A 57 -31.43 5.31 4.54
C PRO A 57 -32.44 4.23 4.90
N LYS A 58 -31.96 3.02 5.16
CA LYS A 58 -32.80 1.91 5.66
C LYS A 58 -33.15 2.12 7.13
N ASP A 59 -34.26 1.52 7.59
CA ASP A 59 -34.64 1.54 9.00
C ASP A 59 -33.58 0.84 9.86
N TRP A 60 -33.11 1.54 10.90
CA TRP A 60 -32.02 1.05 11.74
C TRP A 60 -32.41 -0.19 12.55
N ARG A 61 -33.68 -0.33 12.95
CA ARG A 61 -34.14 -1.49 13.75
C ARG A 61 -34.18 -2.73 12.88
N GLU A 62 -34.58 -2.58 11.62
CA GLU A 62 -34.56 -3.66 10.65
C GLU A 62 -33.15 -4.17 10.40
N LEU A 63 -32.20 -3.27 10.15
CA LEU A 63 -30.79 -3.63 9.99
C LEU A 63 -30.23 -4.37 11.21
N ASN A 64 -30.54 -3.88 12.42
CA ASN A 64 -30.08 -4.50 13.66
C ASN A 64 -30.68 -5.89 13.90
N ARG A 65 -31.93 -6.13 13.49
CA ARG A 65 -32.52 -7.48 13.55
C ARG A 65 -31.81 -8.47 12.62
N GLN A 66 -31.28 -8.01 11.49
CA GLN A 66 -30.59 -8.89 10.53
C GLN A 66 -29.22 -9.37 11.02
N VAL A 67 -28.52 -8.54 11.80
CA VAL A 67 -27.17 -8.85 12.34
C VAL A 67 -27.19 -9.29 13.80
N GLY A 68 -28.36 -9.21 14.46
CA GLY A 68 -28.52 -9.62 15.84
C GLY A 68 -28.43 -11.15 16.03
N PRO A 69 -28.12 -11.62 17.25
CA PRO A 69 -28.15 -13.04 17.57
C PRO A 69 -29.53 -13.63 17.31
N ARG A 70 -29.60 -14.78 16.64
CA ARG A 70 -30.83 -15.57 16.54
C ARG A 70 -30.90 -16.51 17.75
N SER A 71 -32.04 -16.51 18.44
CA SER A 71 -32.39 -17.49 19.47
C SER A 71 -32.65 -18.85 18.85
#